data_AF-A0A941ZHX5-F1
#
_entry.id   AF-A0A941ZHX5-F1
#
_cell.length_a   1.000
_cell.length_b   1.000
_cell.length_c   1.000
_cell.angle_alpha   90.00
_cell.angle_beta   90.00
_cell.angle_gamma   90.00
#
_symmetry.space_group_name_H-M   'P 1'
#
loop_
_entity.id
_entity.type
_entity.pdbx_description
1 polymer ?
#
loop_
_entity_poly.entity_id
_entity_poly.type
_entity_poly.pdbx_seq_one_letter_code
_entity_poly.pdbx_strand_id
1 'polypeptide(L)'
;MRSKSQSGFTLIELVVVIIILGVLAAIALPRFANLQAQARIAKMNGALGAIKSAATMSHALLLANGYQTNQSGDPGAGALSTGPDINVEGVNVVYQLGYPDTTTILPLAGLGAQAGGGVVAPVAVGTANTVLGDFYVVNVTAGVVTLAPDAQHGACSITYTEATAATVTPLYGANNLIVANCD
;
A
#
# COMPACT_ATOMS: atom_id res chain seq x y z
N MET A 1 -4.14 -63.32 18.86
CA MET A 1 -3.92 -61.95 18.34
C MET A 1 -3.63 -62.06 16.86
N ARG A 2 -4.51 -61.58 15.96
CA ARG A 2 -4.25 -61.56 14.51
C ARG A 2 -3.20 -60.48 14.22
N SER A 3 -1.99 -60.87 13.85
CA SER A 3 -0.96 -59.94 13.36
C SER A 3 -1.41 -59.40 12.00
N LYS A 4 -1.68 -58.10 11.92
CA LYS A 4 -1.87 -57.40 10.65
C LYS A 4 -0.51 -57.37 9.95
N SER A 5 -0.39 -58.06 8.81
CA SER A 5 0.81 -58.01 7.98
C SER A 5 1.03 -56.58 7.52
N GLN A 6 2.13 -55.96 7.96
CA GLN A 6 2.50 -54.61 7.56
C GLN A 6 3.10 -54.69 6.16
N SER A 7 2.31 -54.31 5.15
CA SER A 7 2.77 -54.16 3.77
C SER A 7 3.78 -53.01 3.73
N GLY A 8 5.06 -53.32 3.53
CA GLY A 8 6.09 -52.30 3.27
C GLY A 8 5.88 -51.66 1.90
N PHE A 9 6.15 -50.36 1.80
CA PHE A 9 6.21 -49.64 0.52
C PHE A 9 7.37 -50.18 -0.33
N THR A 10 7.15 -50.33 -1.64
CA THR A 10 8.22 -50.76 -2.55
C THR A 10 9.17 -49.60 -2.87
N LEU A 11 10.47 -49.87 -3.06
CA LEU A 11 11.42 -48.83 -3.48
C LEU A 11 11.01 -48.19 -4.82
N ILE A 12 10.40 -48.98 -5.71
CA ILE A 12 9.95 -48.49 -7.02
C ILE A 12 8.76 -47.53 -6.91
N GLU A 13 7.82 -47.73 -5.98
CA GLU A 13 6.74 -46.76 -5.71
C GLU A 13 7.29 -45.41 -5.31
N LEU A 14 8.28 -45.40 -4.41
CA LEU A 14 8.85 -44.15 -3.93
C LEU A 14 9.59 -43.41 -5.05
N VAL A 15 10.32 -44.14 -5.91
CA VAL A 15 11.02 -43.57 -7.07
C VAL A 15 10.04 -42.99 -8.10
N VAL A 16 8.95 -43.69 -8.41
CA VAL A 16 7.92 -43.18 -9.33
C VAL A 16 7.28 -41.90 -8.80
N VAL A 17 7.00 -41.82 -7.50
CA VAL A 17 6.38 -40.64 -6.89
C VAL A 17 7.26 -39.41 -7.00
N ILE A 18 8.56 -39.51 -6.69
CA ILE A 18 9.47 -38.35 -6.80
C ILE A 18 9.67 -37.90 -8.25
N ILE A 19 9.62 -38.84 -9.21
CA ILE A 19 9.69 -38.51 -10.65
C ILE A 19 8.45 -37.72 -11.06
N ILE A 20 7.26 -38.18 -10.67
CA ILE A 20 6.00 -37.46 -10.97
C ILE A 20 6.00 -36.07 -10.34
N LEU A 21 6.38 -35.96 -9.06
CA LEU A 21 6.50 -34.66 -8.38
C LEU A 21 7.54 -33.75 -9.05
N GLY A 22 8.66 -34.31 -9.53
CA GLY A 22 9.68 -33.56 -10.26
C GLY A 22 9.16 -32.93 -11.55
N VAL A 23 8.40 -33.68 -12.36
CA VAL A 23 7.79 -33.15 -13.59
C VAL A 23 6.74 -32.09 -13.29
N LEU A 24 5.87 -32.33 -12.31
CA LEU A 24 4.85 -31.36 -11.90
C LEU A 24 5.47 -30.07 -11.36
N ALA A 25 6.55 -30.16 -10.58
CA ALA A 25 7.26 -28.99 -10.05
C ALA A 25 7.89 -28.15 -11.17
N ALA A 26 8.50 -28.79 -12.18
CA ALA A 26 9.15 -28.10 -13.29
C ALA A 26 8.19 -27.21 -14.10
N ILE A 27 6.95 -27.64 -14.29
CA ILE A 27 5.93 -26.85 -15.01
C ILE A 27 5.23 -25.82 -14.11
N ALA A 28 5.10 -26.11 -12.81
CA ALA A 28 4.35 -25.27 -11.88
C ALA A 28 5.15 -24.04 -11.45
N LEU A 29 6.46 -24.19 -11.22
CA LEU A 29 7.33 -23.14 -10.69
C LEU A 29 7.33 -21.85 -11.53
N PRO A 30 7.55 -21.86 -12.86
CA PRO A 30 7.57 -20.63 -13.65
C PRO A 30 6.19 -19.94 -13.69
N ARG A 31 5.10 -20.70 -13.66
CA ARG A 31 3.75 -20.11 -13.59
C ARG A 31 3.50 -19.48 -12.23
N PHE A 32 3.96 -20.12 -11.16
CA PHE A 32 3.78 -19.61 -9.80
C PHE A 32 4.53 -18.28 -9.58
N ALA A 33 5.77 -18.16 -10.06
CA ALA A 33 6.51 -16.89 -10.01
C ALA A 33 5.77 -15.75 -10.74
N ASN A 34 5.31 -16.00 -11.97
CA ASN A 34 4.56 -15.00 -12.72
C ASN A 34 3.24 -14.59 -12.03
N LEU A 35 2.53 -15.53 -11.39
CA LEU A 35 1.33 -15.23 -10.61
C LEU A 35 1.62 -14.34 -9.40
N GLN A 36 2.75 -14.54 -8.71
CA GLN A 36 3.16 -13.65 -7.62
C GLN A 36 3.43 -12.23 -8.11
N ALA A 37 4.13 -12.09 -9.23
CA ALA A 37 4.39 -10.78 -9.83
C ALA A 37 3.08 -10.05 -10.20
N GLN A 38 2.14 -10.76 -10.84
CA GLN A 38 0.82 -10.20 -11.16
C GLN A 38 0.01 -9.85 -9.90
N ALA A 39 0.10 -10.64 -8.84
CA ALA A 39 -0.56 -10.34 -7.57
C ALA A 39 -0.01 -9.05 -6.93
N ARG A 40 1.31 -8.85 -6.96
CA ARG A 40 1.95 -7.61 -6.50
C ARG A 40 1.50 -6.40 -7.33
N ILE A 41 1.45 -6.52 -8.66
CA ILE A 41 0.93 -5.46 -9.55
C ILE A 41 -0.53 -5.13 -9.21
N ALA A 42 -1.39 -6.13 -9.03
CA ALA A 42 -2.80 -5.91 -8.70
C ALA A 42 -2.96 -5.21 -7.34
N LYS A 43 -2.20 -5.63 -6.32
CA LYS A 43 -2.15 -5.00 -5.00
C LYS A 43 -1.75 -3.53 -5.09
N MET A 44 -0.69 -3.21 -5.85
CA MET A 44 -0.22 -1.83 -6.00
C MET A 44 -1.20 -0.95 -6.78
N ASN A 45 -1.90 -1.50 -7.77
CA ASN A 45 -2.98 -0.78 -8.45
C ASN A 45 -4.17 -0.51 -7.50
N GLY A 46 -4.51 -1.46 -6.64
CA GLY A 46 -5.51 -1.27 -5.59
C GLY A 46 -5.14 -0.15 -4.62
N ALA A 47 -3.90 -0.16 -4.14
CA ALA A 47 -3.35 0.89 -3.28
C ALA A 47 -3.36 2.27 -3.95
N LEU A 48 -2.98 2.35 -5.23
CA LEU A 48 -3.04 3.60 -6.00
C LEU A 48 -4.47 4.12 -6.14
N GLY A 49 -5.45 3.23 -6.34
CA GLY A 49 -6.86 3.57 -6.36
C GLY A 49 -7.35 4.12 -5.02
N ALA A 50 -6.95 3.49 -3.91
CA ALA A 50 -7.26 3.97 -2.57
C ALA A 50 -6.69 5.37 -2.29
N ILE A 51 -5.43 5.62 -2.66
CA ILE A 51 -4.79 6.95 -2.53
C ILE A 51 -5.55 8.01 -3.33
N LYS A 52 -5.90 7.71 -4.59
CA LYS A 52 -6.67 8.64 -5.44
C LYS A 52 -8.04 8.96 -4.82
N SER A 53 -8.73 7.95 -4.33
CA SER A 53 -10.03 8.11 -3.67
C SER A 53 -9.93 8.92 -2.38
N ALA A 54 -8.92 8.63 -1.55
CA ALA A 54 -8.65 9.36 -0.31
C ALA A 54 -8.37 10.84 -0.58
N ALA A 55 -7.54 11.15 -1.58
CA ALA A 55 -7.19 12.51 -1.95
C ALA A 55 -8.40 13.31 -2.49
N THR A 56 -9.25 12.71 -3.33
CA THR A 56 -10.44 13.40 -3.84
C THR A 56 -11.54 13.56 -2.80
N MET A 57 -11.74 12.54 -1.94
CA MET A 57 -12.72 12.59 -0.86
C MET A 57 -12.38 13.66 0.17
N SER A 58 -11.14 13.69 0.64
CA SER A 58 -10.68 14.72 1.60
C SER A 58 -10.72 16.13 1.01
N HIS A 59 -10.40 16.30 -0.27
CA HIS A 59 -10.57 17.58 -0.96
C HIS A 59 -12.04 18.03 -0.98
N ALA A 60 -12.96 17.11 -1.28
CA ALA A 60 -14.39 17.39 -1.26
C ALA A 60 -14.89 17.74 0.15
N LEU A 61 -14.40 17.04 1.19
CA LEU A 61 -14.72 17.34 2.58
C LEU A 61 -14.20 18.72 3.00
N LEU A 62 -13.01 19.11 2.53
CA LEU A 62 -12.45 20.43 2.79
C LEU A 62 -13.35 21.55 2.24
N LEU A 63 -13.78 21.41 0.99
CA LEU A 63 -14.71 22.34 0.36
C LEU A 63 -16.09 22.35 1.03
N ALA A 64 -16.60 21.17 1.41
CA ALA A 64 -17.89 21.04 2.09
C ALA A 64 -17.92 21.73 3.46
N ASN A 65 -16.78 21.77 4.16
CA ASN A 65 -16.61 22.50 5.41
C ASN A 65 -16.31 24.00 5.21
N GLY A 66 -16.30 24.49 3.96
CA GLY A 66 -16.12 25.91 3.66
C GLY A 66 -14.67 26.41 3.69
N TYR A 67 -13.70 25.50 3.78
CA TYR A 67 -12.29 25.85 3.71
C TYR A 67 -11.83 26.09 2.26
N GLN A 68 -10.76 26.86 2.12
CA GLN A 68 -10.22 27.25 0.81
C GLN A 68 -9.20 26.24 0.28
N THR A 69 -9.08 26.11 -1.05
CA THR A 69 -8.15 25.15 -1.68
C THR A 69 -6.68 25.56 -1.59
N ASN A 70 -6.36 26.74 -1.06
CA ASN A 70 -4.99 27.15 -0.73
C ASN A 70 -4.60 26.80 0.72
N GLN A 71 -5.44 26.04 1.44
CA GLN A 71 -5.15 25.58 2.79
C GLN A 71 -3.95 24.63 2.80
N SER A 72 -2.96 24.95 3.63
CA SER A 72 -1.87 24.07 4.02
C SER A 72 -1.84 23.94 5.54
N GLY A 73 -1.46 22.76 6.02
CA GLY A 73 -1.56 22.39 7.42
C GLY A 73 -2.92 21.84 7.81
N ASP A 74 -3.07 21.61 9.10
CA ASP A 74 -4.33 21.18 9.71
C ASP A 74 -5.33 22.37 9.72
N PRO A 75 -6.54 22.22 9.14
CA PRO A 75 -7.56 23.26 9.13
C PRO A 75 -7.98 23.73 10.52
N GLY A 76 -7.77 22.94 11.58
CA GLY A 76 -8.10 23.29 12.96
C GLY A 76 -6.89 23.62 13.86
N ALA A 77 -5.65 23.43 13.41
CA ALA A 77 -4.46 23.75 14.22
C ALA A 77 -3.98 25.21 14.04
N GLY A 78 -4.65 26.17 14.70
CA GLY A 78 -4.01 27.45 15.07
C GLY A 78 -4.87 28.73 15.11
N ALA A 79 -5.00 29.29 16.33
CA ALA A 79 -5.37 30.67 16.71
C ALA A 79 -6.77 31.25 16.36
N LEU A 80 -7.58 30.60 15.54
CA LEU A 80 -9.01 30.90 15.47
C LEU A 80 -9.83 29.61 15.45
N SER A 81 -10.21 29.20 16.67
CA SER A 81 -11.18 28.14 16.99
C SER A 81 -12.57 28.49 16.45
N THR A 82 -12.75 28.44 15.13
CA THR A 82 -14.08 28.53 14.51
C THR A 82 -14.32 27.48 13.43
N GLY A 83 -13.33 26.64 13.11
CA GLY A 83 -13.48 25.51 12.19
C GLY A 83 -13.24 24.17 12.91
N PRO A 84 -14.06 23.13 12.66
CA PRO A 84 -13.77 21.78 13.12
C PRO A 84 -12.62 21.16 12.32
N ASP A 85 -11.75 20.38 12.99
CA ASP A 85 -10.80 19.48 12.35
C ASP A 85 -11.53 18.58 11.33
N ILE A 86 -10.92 18.33 10.17
CA ILE A 86 -11.48 17.35 9.23
C ILE A 86 -10.98 15.98 9.63
N ASN A 87 -11.80 15.30 10.43
CA ASN A 87 -11.57 13.91 10.82
C ASN A 87 -12.29 12.96 9.86
N VAL A 88 -11.55 12.01 9.30
CA VAL A 88 -12.08 10.91 8.48
C VAL A 88 -11.72 9.60 9.17
N GLU A 89 -12.71 8.92 9.72
CA GLU A 89 -12.53 7.61 10.38
C GLU A 89 -11.44 7.60 11.46
N GLY A 90 -11.32 8.68 12.24
CA GLY A 90 -10.30 8.81 13.28
C GLY A 90 -8.98 9.40 12.80
N VAL A 91 -8.78 9.58 11.49
CA VAL A 91 -7.59 10.24 10.91
C VAL A 91 -7.85 11.74 10.80
N ASN A 92 -7.04 12.55 11.48
CA ASN A 92 -7.03 13.99 11.25
C ASN A 92 -6.27 14.31 9.95
N VAL A 93 -6.93 14.95 8.99
CA VAL A 93 -6.34 15.21 7.67
C VAL A 93 -5.55 16.51 7.69
N VAL A 94 -4.25 16.41 7.43
CA VAL A 94 -3.37 17.56 7.22
C VAL A 94 -3.34 17.83 5.73
N TYR A 95 -3.60 19.08 5.34
CA TYR A 95 -3.69 19.44 3.94
C TYR A 95 -2.40 20.09 3.43
N GLN A 96 -2.14 19.88 2.15
CA GLN A 96 -1.24 20.66 1.33
C GLN A 96 -2.01 21.13 0.10
N LEU A 97 -2.26 22.44 0.04
CA LEU A 97 -2.96 23.10 -1.07
C LEU A 97 -4.31 22.40 -1.40
N GLY A 98 -5.08 22.13 -0.35
CA GLY A 98 -6.43 21.57 -0.46
C GLY A 98 -6.50 20.05 -0.67
N TYR A 99 -5.38 19.34 -0.77
CA TYR A 99 -5.32 17.87 -0.80
C TYR A 99 -4.55 17.34 0.41
N PRO A 100 -4.65 16.05 0.80
CA PRO A 100 -3.87 15.52 1.91
C PRO A 100 -2.37 15.66 1.67
N ASP A 101 -1.62 15.94 2.71
CA ASP A 101 -0.17 15.93 2.68
C ASP A 101 0.38 14.48 2.64
N THR A 102 1.70 14.35 2.50
CA THR A 102 2.38 13.05 2.47
C THR A 102 2.31 12.31 3.80
N THR A 103 2.05 13.01 4.91
CA THR A 103 1.98 12.39 6.23
C THR A 103 0.64 11.71 6.50
N THR A 104 -0.43 12.22 5.90
CA THR A 104 -1.80 11.77 6.14
C THR A 104 -2.43 11.00 4.99
N ILE A 105 -1.88 11.05 3.77
CA ILE A 105 -2.47 10.35 2.63
C ILE A 105 -2.48 8.81 2.78
N LEU A 106 -1.43 8.22 3.35
CA LEU A 106 -1.35 6.77 3.59
C LEU A 106 -2.38 6.29 4.63
N PRO A 107 -2.44 6.89 5.84
CA PRO A 107 -3.44 6.50 6.82
C PRO A 107 -4.86 6.74 6.31
N LEU A 108 -5.10 7.84 5.59
CA LEU A 108 -6.41 8.13 5.00
C LEU A 108 -6.81 7.12 3.91
N ALA A 109 -5.85 6.60 3.16
CA ALA A 109 -6.08 5.53 2.19
C ALA A 109 -6.18 4.12 2.83
N GLY A 110 -6.03 4.01 4.16
CA GLY A 110 -5.99 2.73 4.86
C GLY A 110 -4.72 1.91 4.60
N LEU A 111 -3.63 2.54 4.15
CA LEU A 111 -2.39 1.90 3.70
C LEU A 111 -1.23 2.01 4.71
N GLY A 112 -1.51 2.37 5.97
CA GLY A 112 -0.47 2.57 6.98
C GLY A 112 -0.45 1.56 8.11
N ALA A 113 0.53 1.72 9.01
CA ALA A 113 0.68 0.86 10.18
C ALA A 113 -0.51 1.07 11.12
N GLN A 114 -1.30 0.00 11.29
CA GLN A 114 -2.37 -0.04 12.28
C GLN A 114 -1.76 -0.09 13.68
N ALA A 115 -1.91 0.98 14.46
CA ALA A 115 -1.58 0.94 15.88
C ALA A 115 -2.78 0.35 16.63
N GLY A 116 -2.66 -0.91 17.07
CA GLY A 116 -3.44 -1.50 18.17
C GLY A 116 -4.92 -1.11 18.32
N GLY A 117 -5.74 -1.22 17.27
CA GLY A 117 -7.20 -1.12 17.40
C GLY A 117 -7.95 -0.17 16.46
N GLY A 118 -7.35 0.28 15.35
CA GLY A 118 -8.13 0.72 14.18
C GLY A 118 -7.91 2.13 13.67
N VAL A 119 -6.95 2.90 14.23
CA VAL A 119 -6.56 4.18 13.64
C VAL A 119 -5.13 4.07 13.10
N VAL A 120 -4.97 4.40 11.82
CA VAL A 120 -3.67 4.39 11.17
C VAL A 120 -2.91 5.66 11.56
N ALA A 121 -1.72 5.51 12.13
CA ALA A 121 -0.91 6.66 12.53
C ALA A 121 -0.36 7.41 11.30
N PRO A 122 -0.23 8.75 11.35
CA PRO A 122 0.47 9.53 10.34
C PRO A 122 1.89 9.01 10.10
N VAL A 123 2.30 8.96 8.83
CA VAL A 123 3.64 8.53 8.46
C VAL A 123 4.54 9.76 8.36
N ALA A 124 5.46 9.93 9.30
CA ALA A 124 6.28 11.12 9.37
C ALA A 124 7.15 11.33 8.12
N VAL A 125 7.35 12.59 7.71
CA VAL A 125 8.36 12.95 6.70
C VAL A 125 9.74 12.50 7.17
N GLY A 126 10.51 11.89 6.28
CA GLY A 126 11.79 11.26 6.60
C GLY A 126 11.68 9.76 6.91
N THR A 127 10.46 9.21 7.00
CA THR A 127 10.27 7.75 7.08
C THR A 127 10.74 7.10 5.78
N ALA A 128 11.56 6.07 5.89
CA ALA A 128 12.03 5.26 4.77
C ALA A 128 12.21 3.82 5.25
N ASN A 129 12.22 2.88 4.30
CA ASN A 129 12.50 1.48 4.56
C ASN A 129 11.70 0.89 5.73
N THR A 130 10.38 1.14 5.75
CA THR A 130 9.50 0.79 6.86
C THR A 130 8.32 -0.06 6.38
N VAL A 131 8.02 -1.14 7.12
CA VAL A 131 6.87 -2.00 6.84
C VAL A 131 5.61 -1.44 7.50
N LEU A 132 4.54 -1.29 6.71
CA LEU A 132 3.22 -0.82 7.12
C LEU A 132 2.20 -1.95 6.94
N GLY A 133 2.35 -3.01 7.73
CA GLY A 133 1.54 -4.23 7.59
C GLY A 133 1.79 -4.89 6.24
N ASP A 134 0.81 -4.81 5.34
CA ASP A 134 0.92 -5.37 4.00
C ASP A 134 1.81 -4.55 3.07
N PHE A 135 2.05 -3.26 3.33
CA PHE A 135 2.82 -2.41 2.42
C PHE A 135 4.20 -2.07 2.96
N TYR A 136 5.04 -1.52 2.08
CA TYR A 136 6.37 -1.06 2.43
C TYR A 136 6.57 0.39 1.96
N VAL A 137 6.98 1.26 2.87
CA VAL A 137 7.39 2.63 2.56
C VAL A 137 8.81 2.60 2.05
N VAL A 138 8.97 2.99 0.79
CA VAL A 138 10.30 3.21 0.21
C VAL A 138 10.87 4.50 0.78
N ASN A 139 10.12 5.60 0.68
CA ASN A 139 10.49 6.90 1.24
C ASN A 139 9.28 7.83 1.39
N VAL A 140 9.35 8.70 2.39
CA VAL A 140 8.50 9.89 2.56
C VAL A 140 9.41 11.11 2.60
N THR A 141 9.26 12.01 1.63
CA THR A 141 9.89 13.33 1.64
C THR A 141 8.81 14.40 1.75
N ALA A 142 9.23 15.65 1.93
CA ALA A 142 8.31 16.77 1.71
C ALA A 142 7.80 16.67 0.26
N GLY A 143 6.49 16.72 0.06
CA GLY A 143 5.88 16.68 -1.28
C GLY A 143 5.73 15.31 -1.93
N VAL A 144 6.44 14.26 -1.52
CA VAL A 144 6.40 12.95 -2.19
C VAL A 144 6.40 11.79 -1.20
N VAL A 145 5.52 10.81 -1.40
CA VAL A 145 5.59 9.51 -0.72
C VAL A 145 5.54 8.37 -1.72
N THR A 146 6.41 7.38 -1.50
CA THR A 146 6.54 6.20 -2.35
C THR A 146 6.28 4.93 -1.55
N LEU A 147 5.41 4.09 -2.09
CA LEU A 147 5.00 2.81 -1.54
C LEU A 147 5.35 1.67 -2.50
N ALA A 148 5.73 0.53 -1.95
CA ALA A 148 5.99 -0.72 -2.65
C ALA A 148 5.23 -1.87 -1.97
N PRO A 149 5.08 -3.04 -2.61
CA PRO A 149 4.31 -4.15 -2.05
C PRO A 149 5.02 -4.84 -0.89
N ASP A 150 6.35 -4.74 -0.82
CA ASP A 150 7.24 -5.29 0.20
C ASP A 150 8.67 -4.72 0.06
N ALA A 151 9.57 -5.09 0.97
CA ALA A 151 10.94 -4.59 1.03
C ALA A 151 11.87 -5.08 -0.10
N GLN A 152 11.55 -6.21 -0.75
CA GLN A 152 12.40 -6.79 -1.81
C GLN A 152 12.07 -6.22 -3.19
N HIS A 153 10.83 -5.76 -3.38
CA HIS A 153 10.35 -5.23 -4.66
C HIS A 153 10.17 -3.71 -4.63
N GLY A 154 11.17 -2.98 -4.11
CA GLY A 154 11.14 -1.51 -4.02
C GLY A 154 11.00 -0.79 -5.37
N ALA A 155 11.35 -1.45 -6.49
CA ALA A 155 11.14 -0.93 -7.84
C ALA A 155 9.68 -1.07 -8.32
N CYS A 156 8.89 -1.97 -7.71
CA CYS A 156 7.46 -2.14 -7.96
C CYS A 156 6.67 -1.10 -7.15
N SER A 157 6.84 0.18 -7.46
CA SER A 157 6.36 1.24 -6.58
C SER A 157 5.27 2.12 -7.19
N ILE A 158 4.48 2.70 -6.30
CA ILE A 158 3.57 3.81 -6.59
C ILE A 158 4.01 5.04 -5.81
N THR A 159 3.72 6.20 -6.36
CA THR A 159 4.13 7.48 -5.77
C THR A 159 2.94 8.43 -5.73
N TYR A 160 2.74 9.07 -4.59
CA TYR A 160 1.88 10.23 -4.44
C TYR A 160 2.76 11.47 -4.33
N THR A 161 2.51 12.44 -5.19
CA THR A 161 3.15 13.75 -5.15
C THR A 161 2.09 14.79 -4.86
N GLU A 162 2.27 15.55 -3.78
CA GLU A 162 1.37 16.60 -3.34
C GLU A 162 1.09 17.63 -4.44
N ALA A 163 -0.03 18.33 -4.32
CA ALA A 163 -0.34 19.47 -5.15
C ALA A 163 0.73 20.56 -5.00
N THR A 164 1.10 21.20 -6.12
CA THR A 164 2.09 22.30 -6.14
C THR A 164 1.44 23.68 -6.22
N ALA A 165 0.14 23.74 -6.50
CA ALA A 165 -0.69 24.95 -6.41
C ALA A 165 -2.15 24.57 -6.09
N ALA A 166 -2.93 25.52 -5.57
CA ALA A 166 -4.35 25.34 -5.19
C ALA A 166 -5.29 24.96 -6.36
N THR A 167 -4.81 25.08 -7.61
CA THR A 167 -5.54 24.76 -8.85
C THR A 167 -5.00 23.49 -9.53
N VAL A 168 -3.97 22.86 -8.96
CA VAL A 168 -3.29 21.70 -9.53
C VAL A 168 -3.61 20.48 -8.68
N THR A 169 -4.08 19.41 -9.31
CA THR A 169 -4.31 18.15 -8.62
C THR A 169 -2.98 17.47 -8.27
N PRO A 170 -2.91 16.67 -7.19
CA PRO A 170 -1.76 15.82 -6.91
C PRO A 170 -1.43 14.90 -8.08
N LEU A 171 -0.16 14.54 -8.21
CA LEU A 171 0.29 13.57 -9.22
C LEU A 171 0.32 12.16 -8.60
N TYR A 172 -0.13 11.20 -9.39
CA TYR A 172 -0.18 9.80 -9.00
C TYR A 172 0.68 8.98 -9.97
N GLY A 173 1.88 8.62 -9.54
CA GLY A 173 2.81 7.82 -10.32
C GLY A 173 2.58 6.33 -10.07
N ALA A 174 2.40 5.56 -11.14
CA ALA A 174 2.65 4.12 -11.12
C ALA A 174 3.99 3.93 -11.85
N ASN A 175 5.08 3.68 -11.12
CA ASN A 175 6.43 3.61 -11.69
C ASN A 175 6.61 2.30 -12.47
N ASN A 176 5.88 2.18 -13.57
CA ASN A 176 5.88 1.03 -14.47
C ASN A 176 5.66 -0.28 -13.68
N LEU A 177 4.43 -0.47 -13.18
CA LEU A 177 3.97 -1.70 -12.51
C LEU A 177 3.91 -2.87 -13.53
N ILE A 178 5.08 -3.32 -13.96
CA ILE A 178 5.29 -4.39 -14.92
C ILE A 178 5.97 -5.57 -14.25
N VAL A 179 5.82 -6.76 -14.84
CA VAL A 179 6.39 -8.00 -14.29
C VAL A 179 7.89 -7.84 -14.02
N ALA A 180 8.65 -7.20 -14.92
CA ALA A 180 10.10 -7.03 -14.75
C ALA A 180 10.52 -6.27 -13.47
N ASN A 181 9.68 -5.37 -12.96
CA ASN A 181 9.97 -4.60 -11.74
C ASN A 181 9.34 -5.23 -10.49
N CYS A 182 8.43 -6.18 -10.68
CA CYS A 182 7.58 -6.77 -9.65
C CYS A 182 7.74 -8.29 -9.55
N ASP A 183 8.72 -8.92 -10.19
CA ASP A 183 9.04 -10.37 -10.10
C ASP A 183 10.03 -10.66 -8.97
#